data_AF-R7TY69-F1
#
_entry.id   AF-R7TY69-F1
#
_cell.length_a   1.000
_cell.length_b   1.000
_cell.length_c   1.000
_cell.angle_alpha   90.00
_cell.angle_beta   90.00
_cell.angle_gamma   90.00
#
_symmetry.space_group_name_H-M   'P 1'
#
loop_
_entity.id
_entity.type
_entity.pdbx_description
1 polymer ?
#
loop_
_entity_poly.entity_id
_entity_poly.type
_entity_poly.pdbx_seq_one_letter_code
_entity_poly.pdbx_strand_id
1 'polypeptide(L)'
;MFLFLLQYKVTVPKLGTVNDICKALSTLTSVPADHMMVTDVYNHRFHKIFPPEDGLNHILDRDDIFVHQIPTKNTNDSDHTIIPVYMREKNPHSSKSYNNSSTQLFGQPLLVAVPKKNCSYDMLYQAVLKKMSRYVTSPAEQDEWWKTVSNGSSEESNLNG
;
A
#
# COMPACT_ATOMS: atom_id res chain seq x y z
N MET A 1 3.11 -16.80 11.50
CA MET A 1 2.78 -17.00 10.08
C MET A 1 3.64 -16.03 9.30
N PHE A 2 4.82 -16.48 8.85
CA PHE A 2 5.80 -15.60 8.20
C PHE A 2 5.34 -15.28 6.77
N LEU A 3 5.24 -13.98 6.50
CA LEU A 3 4.87 -13.40 5.21
C LEU A 3 6.05 -13.54 4.25
N PHE A 4 5.95 -14.37 3.22
CA PHE A 4 6.89 -14.28 2.10
C PHE A 4 6.22 -13.48 0.99
N LEU A 5 6.76 -12.29 0.70
CA LEU A 5 6.66 -11.76 -0.65
C LEU A 5 7.17 -12.87 -1.58
N LEU A 6 6.26 -13.41 -2.38
CA LEU A 6 6.58 -14.51 -3.28
C LEU A 6 7.18 -13.90 -4.53
N GLN A 7 8.44 -14.25 -4.80
CA GLN A 7 9.11 -13.87 -6.02
C GLN A 7 8.79 -14.91 -7.10
N TYR A 8 8.26 -14.44 -8.23
CA TYR A 8 7.99 -15.27 -9.39
C TYR A 8 8.86 -14.83 -10.56
N LYS A 9 9.34 -15.81 -11.32
CA LYS A 9 9.90 -15.59 -12.65
C LYS A 9 8.85 -15.99 -13.68
N VAL A 10 8.49 -15.07 -14.56
CA VAL A 10 7.59 -15.33 -15.70
C VAL A 10 8.34 -15.09 -17.01
N THR A 11 7.88 -15.73 -18.09
CA THR A 11 8.38 -15.48 -19.45
C THR A 11 7.22 -15.00 -20.31
N VAL A 12 7.41 -13.87 -20.96
CA VAL A 12 6.39 -13.16 -21.75
C VAL A 12 6.99 -12.66 -23.06
N PRO A 13 6.18 -12.38 -24.10
CA PRO A 13 6.68 -11.83 -25.36
C PRO A 13 7.39 -10.48 -25.14
N LYS A 14 8.54 -10.26 -25.78
CA LYS A 14 9.33 -9.03 -25.63
C LYS A 14 8.58 -7.76 -26.02
N LEU A 15 7.68 -7.85 -27.01
CA LEU A 15 6.81 -6.78 -27.47
C LEU A 15 5.36 -6.95 -26.94
N GLY A 16 5.21 -7.63 -25.82
CA GLY A 16 3.91 -7.85 -25.16
C GLY A 16 3.46 -6.67 -24.29
N THR A 17 2.39 -6.90 -23.53
CA THR A 17 1.82 -5.92 -22.60
C THR A 17 1.92 -6.38 -21.15
N VAL A 18 1.61 -5.46 -20.23
CA VAL A 18 1.53 -5.74 -18.79
C VAL A 18 0.52 -6.85 -18.49
N ASN A 19 -0.57 -6.95 -19.26
CA ASN A 19 -1.52 -8.07 -19.12
C ASN A 19 -0.88 -9.44 -19.41
N ASP A 20 0.16 -9.52 -20.23
CA ASP A 20 0.86 -10.79 -20.48
C ASP A 20 1.62 -11.26 -19.22
N ILE A 21 2.12 -10.34 -18.39
CA ILE A 21 2.66 -10.67 -17.06
C ILE A 21 1.54 -11.27 -16.19
N CYS A 22 0.38 -10.62 -16.12
CA CYS A 22 -0.75 -11.09 -15.32
C CYS A 22 -1.24 -12.47 -15.77
N LYS A 23 -1.32 -12.73 -17.08
CA LYS A 23 -1.69 -14.05 -17.63
C LYS A 23 -0.65 -15.11 -17.29
N ALA A 24 0.64 -14.81 -17.44
CA ALA A 24 1.71 -15.74 -17.10
C ALA A 24 1.75 -16.03 -15.58
N LEU A 25 1.47 -15.04 -14.74
CA LEU A 25 1.42 -15.22 -13.29
C LEU A 25 0.15 -15.96 -12.83
N SER A 26 -0.97 -15.77 -13.53
CA SER A 26 -2.24 -16.46 -13.27
C SER A 26 -2.08 -17.98 -13.33
N THR A 27 -1.31 -18.49 -14.30
CA THR A 27 -1.05 -19.95 -14.40
C THR A 27 -0.25 -20.51 -13.23
N LEU A 28 0.58 -19.67 -12.59
CA LEU A 28 1.41 -20.06 -11.44
C LEU A 28 0.69 -19.91 -10.10
N THR A 29 -0.23 -18.94 -10.00
CA THR A 29 -0.87 -18.54 -8.72
C THR A 29 -2.34 -18.95 -8.62
N SER A 30 -2.97 -19.38 -9.71
CA SER A 30 -4.41 -19.59 -9.82
C SER A 30 -5.27 -18.35 -9.54
N VAL A 31 -4.67 -17.15 -9.50
CA VAL A 31 -5.39 -15.88 -9.37
C VAL A 31 -5.74 -15.38 -10.78
N PRO A 32 -7.00 -15.01 -11.06
CA PRO A 32 -7.38 -14.47 -12.36
C PRO A 32 -6.54 -13.25 -12.76
N ALA A 33 -6.10 -13.19 -14.02
CA ALA A 33 -5.26 -12.11 -14.52
C ALA A 33 -5.98 -10.75 -14.47
N ASP A 34 -7.30 -10.72 -14.67
CA ASP A 34 -8.12 -9.54 -14.53
C ASP A 34 -8.32 -9.10 -13.07
N HIS A 35 -7.85 -9.87 -12.09
CA HIS A 35 -7.86 -9.52 -10.67
C HIS A 35 -6.46 -9.12 -10.17
N MET A 36 -5.56 -8.73 -11.09
CA MET A 36 -4.19 -8.31 -10.79
C MET A 36 -3.94 -6.86 -11.20
N MET A 37 -3.12 -6.16 -10.41
CA MET A 37 -2.58 -4.85 -10.73
C MET A 37 -1.06 -4.87 -10.62
N VAL A 38 -0.37 -4.45 -11.67
CA VAL A 38 1.09 -4.38 -11.73
C VAL A 38 1.54 -2.97 -11.35
N THR A 39 2.54 -2.88 -10.49
CA THR A 39 3.05 -1.62 -9.98
C THR A 39 4.58 -1.60 -10.01
N ASP A 40 5.14 -0.42 -10.18
CA ASP A 40 6.53 -0.11 -9.85
C ASP A 40 6.52 0.64 -8.50
N VAL A 41 7.31 0.15 -7.55
CA VAL A 41 7.40 0.71 -6.22
C VAL A 41 8.79 1.29 -6.00
N TYR A 42 8.85 2.60 -5.77
CA TYR A 42 10.09 3.29 -5.44
C TYR A 42 9.90 4.17 -4.22
N ASN A 43 10.85 4.13 -3.28
CA ASN A 43 10.85 4.94 -2.07
C ASN A 43 9.51 4.89 -1.30
N HIS A 44 9.01 3.66 -1.06
CA HIS A 44 7.76 3.37 -0.35
C HIS A 44 6.48 3.94 -1.01
N ARG A 45 6.55 4.32 -2.30
CA ARG A 45 5.43 4.86 -3.08
C ARG A 45 5.17 4.01 -4.31
N PHE A 46 3.94 4.05 -4.82
CA PHE A 46 3.67 3.62 -6.18
C PHE A 46 4.24 4.68 -7.11
N HIS A 47 5.40 4.38 -7.68
CA HIS A 47 6.00 5.24 -8.70
C HIS A 47 5.17 5.16 -9.99
N LYS A 48 4.69 3.96 -10.32
CA LYS A 48 3.70 3.75 -11.37
C LYS A 48 2.75 2.61 -11.02
N ILE A 49 1.49 2.77 -11.40
CA ILE A 49 0.51 1.69 -11.48
C ILE A 49 0.25 1.49 -12.97
N PHE A 50 0.60 0.32 -13.50
CA PHE A 50 0.54 0.07 -14.93
C PHE A 50 -0.86 -0.37 -15.36
N PRO A 51 -1.45 0.30 -16.37
CA PRO A 51 -2.61 -0.23 -17.07
C PRO A 51 -2.30 -1.59 -17.74
N PRO A 52 -3.27 -2.51 -17.85
CA PRO A 52 -3.06 -3.81 -18.51
C PRO A 52 -2.58 -3.72 -19.96
N GLU A 53 -2.96 -2.67 -20.66
CA GLU A 53 -2.63 -2.38 -22.06
C GLU A 53 -1.24 -1.74 -22.26
N ASP A 54 -0.56 -1.30 -21.19
CA ASP A 54 0.78 -0.73 -21.30
C ASP A 54 1.76 -1.76 -21.90
N GLY A 55 2.60 -1.30 -22.82
CA GLY A 55 3.67 -2.11 -23.38
C GLY A 55 4.75 -2.41 -22.35
N LEU A 56 5.35 -3.61 -22.43
CA LEU A 56 6.44 -4.01 -21.51
C LEU A 56 7.70 -3.17 -21.67
N ASN A 57 7.87 -2.45 -22.79
CA ASN A 57 8.93 -1.48 -22.98
C ASN A 57 8.84 -0.26 -22.05
N HIS A 58 7.73 -0.08 -21.32
CA HIS A 58 7.60 0.92 -20.27
C HIS A 58 8.10 0.46 -18.90
N ILE A 59 8.43 -0.83 -18.73
CA ILE A 59 9.09 -1.37 -17.55
C ILE A 59 10.59 -1.35 -17.79
N LEU A 60 11.34 -0.67 -16.92
CA LEU A 60 12.79 -0.54 -17.02
C LEU A 60 13.49 -1.59 -16.15
N ASP A 61 14.74 -1.90 -16.47
CA ASP A 61 15.54 -2.90 -15.74
C ASP A 61 15.77 -2.55 -14.25
N ARG A 62 15.58 -1.28 -13.88
CA ARG A 62 15.73 -0.77 -12.51
C ARG A 62 14.43 -0.73 -11.71
N ASP A 63 13.29 -1.01 -12.36
CA ASP A 63 11.98 -0.88 -11.72
C ASP A 63 11.73 -2.08 -10.81
N ASP A 64 11.24 -1.81 -9.60
CA ASP A 64 10.90 -2.86 -8.65
C ASP A 64 9.43 -3.23 -8.83
N ILE A 65 9.19 -4.27 -9.64
CA ILE A 65 7.84 -4.67 -10.07
C ILE A 65 7.15 -5.56 -9.04
N PHE A 66 5.95 -5.15 -8.64
CA PHE A 66 5.05 -5.93 -7.79
C PHE A 66 3.72 -6.18 -8.50
N VAL A 67 3.13 -7.35 -8.21
CA VAL A 67 1.78 -7.68 -8.67
C VAL A 67 0.87 -7.86 -7.46
N HIS A 68 -0.19 -7.05 -7.41
CA HIS A 68 -1.15 -7.04 -6.33
C HIS A 68 -2.45 -7.73 -6.76
N GLN A 69 -2.89 -8.70 -5.98
CA GLN A 69 -4.25 -9.24 -6.10
C GLN A 69 -5.27 -8.23 -5.55
N ILE A 70 -6.28 -7.95 -6.36
CA ILE A 70 -7.45 -7.15 -6.01
C ILE A 70 -8.72 -8.02 -6.03
N PRO A 71 -9.74 -7.69 -5.21
CA PRO A 71 -10.95 -8.52 -5.08
C PRO A 71 -11.96 -8.31 -6.22
N THR A 72 -11.71 -7.35 -7.12
CA THR A 72 -12.56 -6.98 -8.24
C THR A 72 -11.75 -7.05 -9.53
N LYS A 73 -12.43 -7.00 -10.67
CA LYS A 73 -11.77 -6.88 -11.97
C LYS A 73 -11.07 -5.52 -12.10
N ASN A 74 -9.87 -5.52 -12.66
CA ASN A 74 -9.09 -4.34 -13.00
C ASN A 74 -9.66 -3.70 -14.27
N THR A 75 -10.89 -3.21 -14.18
CA THR A 75 -11.61 -2.54 -15.26
C THR A 75 -12.31 -1.30 -14.73
N ASN A 76 -12.57 -0.34 -15.62
CA ASN A 76 -13.25 0.90 -15.26
C ASN A 76 -14.71 0.68 -14.80
N ASP A 77 -15.33 -0.42 -15.25
CA ASP A 77 -16.73 -0.78 -14.98
C ASP A 77 -16.95 -1.47 -13.62
N SER A 78 -15.90 -1.69 -12.83
CA SER A 78 -16.02 -2.25 -11.49
C SER A 78 -16.84 -1.32 -10.57
N ASP A 79 -17.73 -1.88 -9.74
CA ASP A 79 -18.45 -1.14 -8.68
C ASP A 79 -17.53 -0.70 -7.52
N HIS A 80 -16.25 -1.07 -7.57
CA HIS A 80 -15.24 -0.71 -6.59
C HIS A 80 -14.20 0.25 -7.18
N THR A 81 -13.71 1.15 -6.33
CA THR A 81 -12.53 1.98 -6.55
C THR A 81 -11.34 1.36 -5.84
N ILE A 82 -10.19 1.32 -6.50
CA ILE A 82 -8.92 0.94 -5.89
C ILE A 82 -8.22 2.20 -5.37
N ILE A 83 -7.93 2.21 -4.06
CA ILE A 83 -7.28 3.33 -3.37
C ILE A 83 -5.84 2.91 -3.00
N PRO A 84 -4.83 3.70 -3.41
CA PRO A 84 -3.47 3.54 -2.91
C PRO A 84 -3.36 4.05 -1.47
N VAL A 85 -2.72 3.26 -0.60
CA VAL A 85 -2.50 3.56 0.81
C VAL A 85 -1.01 3.53 1.11
N TYR A 86 -0.52 4.58 1.76
CA TYR A 86 0.87 4.75 2.15
C TYR A 86 0.98 4.81 3.67
N MET A 87 2.00 4.16 4.23
CA MET A 87 2.30 4.27 5.65
C MET A 87 3.30 5.42 5.85
N ARG A 88 3.03 6.24 6.84
CA ARG A 88 3.79 7.45 7.14
C ARG A 88 4.17 7.48 8.61
N GLU A 89 5.42 7.86 8.90
CA GLU A 89 5.82 8.18 10.26
C GLU A 89 5.19 9.49 10.72
N LYS A 90 4.60 9.47 11.91
CA LYS A 90 4.09 10.67 12.57
C LYS A 90 5.28 11.42 13.18
N ASN A 91 5.79 12.44 12.49
CA ASN A 91 6.83 13.32 13.05
C ASN A 91 6.17 14.42 13.93
N PRO A 92 6.35 14.41 15.27
CA PRO A 92 5.76 15.41 16.16
C PRO A 92 6.38 16.81 16.02
N HIS A 93 7.57 16.96 15.42
CA HIS A 93 8.30 18.23 15.29
C HIS A 93 8.03 18.96 13.96
N SER A 94 7.29 18.34 13.04
CA SER A 94 7.03 18.88 11.69
C SER A 94 5.99 20.00 11.64
N SER A 95 5.34 20.36 12.76
CA SER A 95 4.26 21.35 12.78
C SER A 95 4.71 22.82 12.69
N LYS A 96 6.03 23.09 12.76
CA LYS A 96 6.56 24.48 12.85
C LYS A 96 7.48 24.90 11.70
N SER A 97 7.76 24.07 10.70
CA SER A 97 8.60 24.45 9.56
C SER A 97 7.81 24.46 8.26
N TYR A 98 7.58 25.66 7.72
CA TYR A 98 6.80 25.94 6.51
C TYR A 98 7.55 25.57 5.20
N ASN A 99 8.62 24.78 5.28
CA ASN A 99 9.46 24.41 4.14
C ASN A 99 9.69 22.89 4.11
N ASN A 100 9.00 22.24 3.17
CA ASN A 100 9.20 20.85 2.71
C ASN A 100 9.48 19.81 3.82
N SER A 101 8.47 19.50 4.65
CA SER A 101 8.50 18.23 5.37
C SER A 101 8.40 17.10 4.34
N SER A 102 9.53 16.47 4.00
CA SER A 102 9.49 15.19 3.31
C SER A 102 8.64 14.26 4.17
N THR A 103 7.47 13.88 3.67
CA THR A 103 6.65 12.89 4.37
C THR A 103 7.45 11.59 4.35
N GLN A 104 8.00 11.21 5.52
CA GLN A 104 8.76 9.97 5.67
C GLN A 104 7.77 8.81 5.58
N LEU A 105 7.70 8.23 4.39
CA LEU A 105 6.96 7.02 4.14
C LEU A 105 7.84 5.82 4.44
N PHE A 106 7.21 4.72 4.83
CA PHE A 106 7.90 3.47 5.12
C PHE A 106 7.05 2.27 4.68
N GLY A 107 7.65 1.09 4.68
CA GLY A 107 6.97 -0.16 4.32
C GLY A 107 6.60 -0.26 2.84
N GLN A 108 5.70 -1.19 2.51
CA GLN A 108 5.24 -1.41 1.13
C GLN A 108 3.85 -0.80 0.92
N PRO A 109 3.64 0.07 -0.09
CA PRO A 109 2.34 0.67 -0.34
C PRO A 109 1.27 -0.38 -0.67
N LEU A 110 0.01 -0.08 -0.35
CA LEU A 110 -1.10 -1.03 -0.45
C LEU A 110 -2.18 -0.55 -1.41
N LEU A 111 -2.82 -1.49 -2.08
CA LEU A 111 -4.04 -1.25 -2.87
C LEU A 111 -5.24 -1.82 -2.11
N VAL A 112 -6.20 -0.95 -1.80
CA VAL A 112 -7.43 -1.27 -1.08
C VAL A 112 -8.61 -1.03 -2.01
N ALA A 113 -9.44 -2.05 -2.22
CA ALA A 113 -10.68 -1.90 -2.96
C ALA A 113 -11.82 -1.52 -2.02
N VAL A 114 -12.59 -0.49 -2.36
CA VAL A 114 -13.81 -0.09 -1.64
C VAL A 114 -14.95 0.18 -2.62
N PRO A 115 -16.22 0.00 -2.22
CA PRO A 115 -17.35 0.34 -3.08
C PRO A 115 -17.34 1.80 -3.51
N LYS A 116 -17.70 2.08 -4.77
CA LYS A 116 -17.85 3.44 -5.31
C LYS A 116 -19.03 4.20 -4.69
N LYS A 117 -20.10 3.47 -4.36
CA LYS A 117 -21.33 4.01 -3.77
C LYS A 117 -21.45 3.53 -2.33
N ASN A 118 -21.95 4.40 -1.46
CA ASN A 118 -22.27 4.07 -0.06
C ASN A 118 -21.08 3.54 0.76
N CYS A 119 -19.85 3.96 0.45
CA CYS A 119 -18.67 3.62 1.25
C CYS A 119 -18.65 4.46 2.54
N SER A 120 -18.88 3.82 3.68
CA SER A 120 -18.73 4.48 4.98
C SER A 120 -17.28 4.54 5.44
N TYR A 121 -17.01 5.38 6.44
CA TYR A 121 -15.70 5.42 7.09
C TYR A 121 -15.31 4.05 7.65
N ASP A 122 -16.23 3.36 8.33
CA ASP A 122 -15.97 2.03 8.90
C ASP A 122 -15.60 1.01 7.82
N MET A 123 -16.28 1.05 6.66
CA MET A 123 -15.95 0.15 5.55
C MET A 123 -14.53 0.40 5.03
N LEU A 124 -14.15 1.67 4.84
CA LEU A 124 -12.79 2.03 4.43
C LEU A 124 -11.76 1.59 5.48
N TYR A 125 -12.02 1.90 6.76
CA TYR A 125 -11.14 1.56 7.87
C TYR A 125 -10.91 0.06 7.95
N GLN A 126 -11.98 -0.75 7.91
CA GLN A 126 -11.88 -2.20 7.94
C GLN A 126 -11.19 -2.76 6.69
N ALA A 127 -11.41 -2.17 5.51
CA ALA A 127 -10.71 -2.58 4.29
C ALA A 127 -9.20 -2.35 4.37
N VAL A 128 -8.77 -1.22 4.96
CA VAL A 128 -7.36 -0.93 5.24
C VAL A 128 -6.81 -1.90 6.28
N LEU A 129 -7.47 -2.09 7.43
CA LEU A 129 -7.03 -3.02 8.47
C LEU A 129 -6.87 -4.45 7.94
N LYS A 130 -7.84 -4.94 7.16
CA LYS A 130 -7.77 -6.25 6.53
C LYS A 130 -6.54 -6.38 5.64
N LYS A 131 -6.20 -5.35 4.85
CA LYS A 131 -4.97 -5.37 4.04
C LYS A 131 -3.70 -5.28 4.88
N MET A 132 -3.73 -4.52 5.98
CA MET A 132 -2.62 -4.36 6.94
C MET A 132 -2.37 -5.60 7.81
N SER A 133 -3.37 -6.47 8.01
CA SER A 133 -3.26 -7.70 8.82
C SER A 133 -2.11 -8.63 8.42
N ARG A 134 -1.57 -8.44 7.21
CA ARG A 134 -0.39 -9.14 6.70
C ARG A 134 0.93 -8.68 7.35
N TYR A 135 1.00 -7.45 7.86
CA TYR A 135 2.20 -6.84 8.44
C TYR A 135 2.09 -6.63 9.94
N VAL A 136 0.85 -6.45 10.44
CA VAL A 136 0.59 -6.15 11.84
C VAL A 136 -0.46 -7.11 12.37
N THR A 137 -0.25 -7.57 13.60
CA THR A 137 -1.26 -8.30 14.36
C THR A 137 -2.08 -7.30 15.16
N SER A 138 -3.40 -7.50 15.20
CA SER A 138 -4.21 -6.79 16.19
C SER A 138 -3.67 -7.11 17.59
N PRO A 139 -3.41 -6.09 18.42
CA PRO A 139 -3.08 -6.29 19.82
C PRO A 139 -4.21 -7.02 20.52
N ALA A 140 -3.91 -7.81 21.54
CA ALA A 140 -4.95 -8.40 22.37
C ALA A 140 -5.73 -7.29 23.10
N GLU A 141 -6.97 -7.55 23.53
CA GLU A 141 -7.80 -6.53 24.21
C GLU A 141 -7.11 -5.95 25.46
N GLN A 142 -6.25 -6.74 26.11
CA GLN A 142 -5.46 -6.36 27.27
C GLN A 142 -4.14 -5.63 26.96
N ASP A 143 -3.75 -5.51 25.68
CA ASP A 143 -2.47 -4.90 25.30
C ASP A 143 -2.62 -3.39 25.10
N GLU A 144 -1.93 -2.58 25.91
CA GLU A 144 -1.77 -1.14 25.65
C GLU A 144 -0.93 -0.91 24.38
N TRP A 145 -1.57 -0.65 23.23
CA TRP A 145 -0.85 -0.45 21.98
C TRP A 145 -0.56 1.02 21.61
N TRP A 146 -1.22 1.99 22.26
CA TRP A 146 -1.03 3.40 21.99
C TRP A 146 -1.04 4.25 23.25
N LYS A 147 -0.02 5.09 23.43
CA LYS A 147 -0.01 6.13 24.47
C LYS A 147 -0.58 7.42 23.89
N THR A 148 -1.66 7.92 24.49
CA THR A 148 -2.09 9.30 24.23
C THR A 148 -0.97 10.21 24.71
N VAL A 149 -0.37 10.99 23.82
CA VAL A 149 0.61 12.01 24.24
C VAL A 149 -0.16 13.01 25.10
N SER A 150 -0.04 12.89 26.42
CA SER A 150 -0.50 13.91 27.35
C SER A 150 0.29 15.17 27.02
N ASN A 151 -0.39 16.24 26.63
CA ASN A 151 0.20 17.57 26.59
C ASN A 151 0.72 17.85 28.00
N GLY A 152 2.02 17.64 28.22
CA GLY A 152 2.66 17.94 29.49
C GLY A 152 2.48 19.42 29.78
N SER A 153 1.66 19.74 30.77
CA SER A 153 1.80 20.98 31.53
C SER A 153 3.23 21.04 32.03
N SER A 154 3.99 22.02 31.56
CA SER A 154 5.31 22.36 32.07
C SER A 154 5.19 22.63 33.56
N GLU A 155 5.59 21.69 34.41
CA GLU A 155 5.80 21.95 35.82
C GLU A 155 7.09 22.78 35.94
N GLU A 156 6.92 24.02 36.41
CA GLU A 156 7.98 24.93 36.83
C GLU A 156 8.82 24.27 37.93
N SER A 157 10.05 23.87 37.62
CA SER A 157 11.06 23.65 38.64
C SER A 157 11.72 24.98 39.00
N ASN A 158 11.23 25.61 40.07
CA ASN A 158 11.97 26.58 40.87
C ASN A 158 13.37 26.01 41.19
N LEU A 159 14.41 26.70 40.73
CA LEU A 159 15.76 26.55 41.25
C LEU A 159 16.12 27.86 41.94
N ASN A 160 16.01 27.83 43.27
CA ASN A 160 16.68 28.76 44.16
C ASN A 160 18.19 28.71 43.89
N GLY A 161 18.76 29.87 43.63
CA GLY A 161 20.20 30.15 43.56
C GLY A 161 20.42 31.65 43.54
#